data_AF-W6MG97-F1
#
_entry.id   AF-W6MG97-F1
#
_cell.length_a   1.000
_cell.length_b   1.000
_cell.length_c   1.000
_cell.angle_alpha   90.00
_cell.angle_beta   90.00
_cell.angle_gamma   90.00
#
_symmetry.space_group_name_H-M   'P 1'
#
loop_
_entity.id
_entity.type
_entity.pdbx_description
1 polymer ?
#
loop_
_entity_poly.entity_id
_entity_poly.type
_entity_poly.pdbx_seq_one_letter_code
_entity_poly.pdbx_strand_id
1 'polypeptide(L)' 'MKRIQKGPVRGISFKLQEEERERKDQYVPEVSALDLTRTHGHLNVDADTEKLVKSLGFKLPLSVSAVTDQRVSKRYNKRS' A
#
# COMPACT_ATOMS: atom_id res chain seq x y z
N MET A 1 26.80 -12.24 19.95
CA MET A 1 25.56 -11.49 19.67
C MET A 1 24.51 -12.35 18.95
N LYS A 2 23.88 -13.34 19.61
CA LYS A 2 22.89 -14.23 18.97
C LYS A 2 21.52 -13.57 18.69
N ARG A 3 21.21 -12.46 19.37
CA ARG A 3 19.93 -11.73 19.23
C ARG A 3 19.88 -10.84 17.99
N ILE A 4 21.00 -10.17 17.66
CA ILE A 4 21.11 -9.31 16.47
C ILE A 4 21.03 -10.11 15.18
N GLN A 5 21.59 -11.34 15.16
CA GLN A 5 21.46 -12.26 14.02
C GLN A 5 20.01 -12.69 13.73
N LYS A 6 19.13 -12.65 14.74
CA LYS A 6 17.69 -12.97 14.59
C LYS A 6 16.86 -11.77 14.14
N GLY A 7 17.45 -10.58 14.06
CA GLY A 7 16.78 -9.35 13.65
C GLY A 7 17.06 -8.15 14.56
N PRO A 8 16.40 -7.01 14.29
CA PRO A 8 16.59 -5.78 15.07
C PRO A 8 16.13 -5.96 16.51
N VAL A 9 16.90 -5.41 17.46
CA VAL A 9 16.61 -5.50 18.90
C VAL A 9 16.08 -4.15 19.37
N ARG A 10 14.86 -4.13 19.93
CA ARG A 10 14.24 -2.91 20.46
C ARG A 10 15.14 -2.24 21.51
N GLY A 11 15.40 -0.94 21.33
CA GLY A 11 16.19 -0.11 22.26
C GLY A 11 17.70 -0.07 21.99
N ILE A 12 18.18 -0.71 20.91
CA ILE A 12 19.57 -0.69 20.48
C ILE A 12 19.58 -0.45 18.97
N SER A 13 20.30 0.58 18.50
CA SER A 13 20.66 0.75 17.09
C SER A 13 22.18 0.62 16.94
N PHE A 14 22.61 0.02 15.85
CA PHE A 14 24.00 0.13 15.39
C PHE A 14 24.01 0.73 14.00
N LYS A 15 25.10 1.40 13.65
CA LYS A 15 25.24 2.19 12.41
C LYS A 15 24.70 1.47 11.16
N LEU A 16 24.97 0.18 11.00
CA LEU A 16 24.52 -0.60 9.84
C LEU A 16 23.00 -0.86 9.81
N GLN A 17 22.32 -0.93 10.97
CA GLN A 17 20.85 -0.96 11.01
C GLN A 17 20.23 0.37 10.58
N GLU A 18 20.87 1.49 10.93
CA GLU A 18 20.42 2.82 10.56
C GLU A 18 20.59 3.04 9.05
N GLU A 19 21.74 2.66 8.48
CA GLU A 19 21.96 2.72 7.02
C GLU A 19 21.01 1.81 6.21
N GLU A 20 20.71 0.59 6.69
CA GLU A 20 19.70 -0.26 6.06
C GLU A 20 18.28 0.31 6.16
N ARG A 21 17.96 0.93 7.30
CA ARG A 21 16.68 1.60 7.51
C ARG A 21 16.54 2.79 6.57
N GLU A 22 17.56 3.63 6.46
CA GLU A 22 17.57 4.76 5.51
C GLU A 22 17.43 4.28 4.07
N ARG A 23 18.14 3.22 3.66
CA ARG A 23 17.98 2.66 2.30
C ARG A 23 16.57 2.15 2.03
N LYS A 24 15.93 1.54 3.04
CA LYS A 24 14.58 0.99 2.92
C LYS A 24 13.51 2.08 2.98
N ASP A 25 13.67 3.06 3.87
CA ASP A 25 12.75 4.18 4.04
C ASP A 25 12.83 5.14 2.82
N GLN A 26 14.01 5.27 2.20
CA GLN A 26 14.21 6.07 0.98
C GLN A 26 13.92 5.31 -0.32
N TYR A 27 13.49 4.05 -0.25
CA TYR A 27 13.19 3.27 -1.44
C TYR A 27 11.97 3.83 -2.17
N VAL A 28 12.21 4.38 -3.37
CA VAL A 28 11.17 4.82 -4.30
C VAL A 28 11.12 3.82 -5.46
N PRO A 29 9.99 3.12 -5.67
CA PRO A 29 9.83 2.23 -6.82
C PRO A 29 9.91 3.00 -8.15
N GLU A 30 10.35 2.33 -9.21
CA GLU A 30 10.42 2.92 -10.56
C GLU A 30 9.04 3.34 -11.09
N VAL A 31 7.98 2.60 -10.72
CA VAL A 31 6.62 2.90 -11.13
C VAL A 31 5.76 3.12 -9.90
N SER A 32 5.16 4.30 -9.83
CA SER A 32 4.26 4.69 -8.75
C SER A 32 3.03 3.79 -8.72
N ALA A 33 2.54 3.48 -7.53
CA ALA A 33 1.26 2.77 -7.38
C ALA A 33 0.07 3.57 -7.96
N LEU A 34 0.22 4.89 -8.06
CA LEU A 34 -0.76 5.82 -8.63
C LEU A 34 -0.63 5.99 -10.14
N ASP A 35 0.36 5.36 -10.77
CA ASP A 35 0.54 5.47 -12.20
C ASP A 35 -0.62 4.77 -12.93
N LEU A 36 -1.40 5.56 -13.67
CA LEU A 36 -2.58 5.12 -14.40
C LEU A 36 -2.20 4.19 -15.56
N THR A 37 -0.94 4.11 -15.97
CA THR A 37 -0.46 3.14 -16.97
C THR A 37 -0.77 1.69 -16.56
N ARG A 38 -0.67 1.38 -15.27
CA ARG A 38 -0.96 0.04 -14.71
C ARG A 38 -2.43 -0.33 -14.78
N THR A 39 -3.32 0.66 -14.88
CA THR A 39 -4.77 0.49 -14.94
C THR A 39 -5.35 0.90 -16.30
N HIS A 40 -4.53 0.81 -17.37
CA HIS A 40 -4.92 1.16 -18.75
C HIS A 40 -5.44 2.59 -18.92
N GLY A 41 -4.91 3.54 -18.15
CA GLY A 41 -5.27 4.96 -18.23
C GLY A 41 -6.54 5.33 -17.47
N HIS A 42 -7.18 4.39 -16.76
CA HIS A 42 -8.43 4.62 -16.04
C HIS A 42 -8.30 4.24 -14.57
N LEU A 43 -8.87 5.04 -13.66
CA LEU A 43 -8.95 4.68 -12.25
C LEU A 43 -10.26 3.94 -11.99
N ASN A 44 -10.17 2.71 -11.46
CA ASN A 44 -11.33 1.94 -11.05
C ASN A 44 -11.91 2.54 -9.76
N VAL A 45 -13.15 2.99 -9.84
CA VAL A 45 -13.87 3.68 -8.76
C VAL A 45 -15.29 3.14 -8.62
N ASP A 46 -15.91 3.45 -7.50
CA ASP A 46 -17.29 3.10 -7.23
C ASP A 46 -18.25 4.13 -7.84
N ALA A 47 -19.52 3.74 -7.99
CA ALA A 47 -20.54 4.61 -8.55
C ALA A 47 -20.75 5.90 -7.73
N ASP A 48 -20.60 5.85 -6.40
CA ASP A 48 -20.77 7.03 -5.55
C ASP A 48 -19.54 7.95 -5.59
N THR A 49 -18.34 7.38 -5.71
CA THR A 49 -17.12 8.16 -5.90
C THR A 49 -17.10 8.85 -7.28
N GLU A 50 -17.68 8.24 -8.31
CA GLU A 50 -17.84 8.90 -9.62
C GLU A 50 -18.75 10.14 -9.52
N LYS A 51 -19.86 10.04 -8.77
CA LYS A 51 -20.76 11.19 -8.52
C LYS A 51 -20.08 12.30 -7.75
N LEU A 52 -19.24 11.96 -6.77
CA LEU A 52 -18.44 12.94 -6.03
C LEU A 52 -17.51 13.71 -6.99
N VAL A 53 -16.76 13.01 -7.84
CA VAL A 53 -15.85 13.66 -8.80
C VAL A 53 -16.62 14.57 -9.77
N LYS A 54 -17.80 14.13 -10.23
CA LYS A 54 -18.70 14.96 -11.06
C LYS A 54 -19.19 16.21 -10.32
N SER A 55 -19.56 16.10 -9.05
CA SER A 55 -20.02 17.23 -8.23
C SER A 55 -18.93 18.28 -7.98
N LEU A 56 -17.68 17.84 -7.88
CA LEU A 56 -16.51 18.71 -7.72
C LEU A 56 -16.07 19.36 -9.04
N GLY A 57 -16.64 18.95 -10.19
CA GLY A 57 -16.35 19.52 -11.50
C GLY A 57 -15.03 19.04 -12.12
N PHE A 58 -14.40 18.00 -11.58
CA PHE A 58 -13.15 17.46 -12.14
C PHE A 58 -13.43 16.45 -13.26
N LYS A 59 -12.64 16.52 -14.34
CA LYS A 59 -12.65 15.54 -15.42
C LYS A 59 -11.45 14.61 -15.27
N LEU A 60 -11.67 13.46 -14.66
CA LEU A 60 -10.66 12.40 -14.50
C LEU A 60 -11.07 11.17 -15.33
N PRO A 61 -10.10 10.38 -15.83
CA PRO A 61 -10.40 9.14 -16.53
C PRO A 61 -10.75 8.06 -15.51
N LEU A 62 -12.06 7.82 -15.32
CA LEU A 62 -12.61 6.89 -14.33
C LEU A 62 -13.34 5.73 -15.00
N SER A 63 -13.24 4.53 -14.41
CA SER A 63 -14.02 3.34 -14.76
C SER A 63 -14.81 2.86 -13.55
N VAL A 64 -16.08 2.52 -13.72
CA VAL A 64 -16.94 2.10 -12.59
C VAL A 64 -16.84 0.58 -12.40
N SER A 65 -16.43 0.14 -11.21
CA SER A 65 -16.41 -1.28 -10.83
C SER A 65 -17.38 -1.55 -9.68
N ALA A 66 -18.19 -2.61 -9.77
CA ALA A 66 -19.05 -3.04 -8.67
C ALA A 66 -18.21 -3.72 -7.58
N VAL A 67 -18.12 -3.12 -6.39
CA VAL A 67 -17.37 -3.70 -5.26
C VAL A 67 -18.13 -4.91 -4.73
N THR A 68 -17.67 -6.10 -5.07
CA THR A 68 -18.03 -7.29 -4.29
C THR A 68 -17.20 -7.28 -3.01
N ASP A 69 -17.87 -7.15 -1.88
CA ASP A 69 -17.31 -7.11 -0.53
C ASP A 69 -16.55 -8.43 -0.23
N GLN A 70 -15.30 -8.55 -0.69
CA GLN A 70 -14.43 -9.67 -0.36
C GLN A 70 -13.91 -9.49 1.06
N ARG A 71 -14.78 -9.78 2.03
CA ARG A 71 -14.39 -9.92 3.43
C ARG A 71 -13.41 -11.07 3.53
N VAL A 72 -12.11 -10.76 3.50
CA VAL A 72 -11.06 -11.71 3.85
C VAL A 72 -11.31 -12.15 5.28
N SER A 73 -11.88 -13.35 5.45
CA SER A 73 -12.05 -13.96 6.75
C SER A 73 -10.66 -14.12 7.38
N LYS A 74 -10.35 -13.25 8.35
CA LYS A 74 -9.17 -13.43 9.21
C LYS A 74 -9.39 -14.73 9.99
N ARG A 75 -8.85 -15.83 9.48
CA ARG A 75 -8.73 -17.09 10.22
C ARG A 75 -7.83 -16.83 11.43
N TYR A 76 -8.44 -16.57 12.57
CA TYR A 76 -7.74 -16.57 13.86
C TYR A 76 -7.26 -18.00 14.11
N ASN A 77 -5.96 -18.24 13.91
CA ASN A 77 -5.32 -19.48 14.33
C ASN A 77 -5.35 -19.55 15.86
N LYS A 78 -6.30 -20.31 16.40
CA LYS A 78 -6.36 -20.69 17.81
C LYS A 78 -5.26 -21.72 18.04
N ARG A 79 -4.13 -21.27 18.60
CA ARG A 79 -3.07 -22.17 19.08
C ARG A 79 -3.60 -22.93 20.29
N SER A 80 -3.59 -24.27 20.18
CA SER A 80 -3.62 -25.20 21.31
C SER A 80 -2.23 -25.29 21.95
#